data_AF-A0A5S5C0U2-F1
#
_entry.id   AF-A0A5S5C0U2-F1
#
_cell.length_a   1.000
_cell.length_b   1.000
_cell.length_c   1.000
_cell.angle_alpha   90.00
_cell.angle_beta   90.00
_cell.angle_gamma   90.00
#
_symmetry.space_group_name_H-M   'P 1'
#
loop_
_entity.id
_entity.type
_entity.pdbx_description
1 polymer ?
#
loop_
_entity_poly.entity_id
_entity_poly.type
_entity_poly.pdbx_seq_one_letter_code
_entity_poly.pdbx_strand_id
1 'polypeptide(L)'
;MSVIKMINSHVSGAFASLGFHHEKIPGKPTCMFLRELNGFKPQYIEFEQSDWTKNAIRVNYYTAGKSTCGRSLIGETVDQWYIFENEQDVKRILDHVIEVTETHAIAWFENNVEAADRIKEIKNLDQLLSPKVQVKTMNYIQQNNIDLNRSDTIQILEELLIKQSDNDTLLYSTFILGEIVKNLLGGAWEVTKDGVPIVRDIGGTSIAQLLRPERSILSFVNNPRKGWLTSRFELYLNLMNH
;
A
#
# COMPACT_ATOMS: atom_id res chain seq x y z
N MET A 1 17.00 -29.14 6.45
CA MET A 1 16.89 -27.80 7.10
C MET A 1 15.52 -27.72 7.76
N SER A 2 15.32 -26.98 8.87
CA SER A 2 13.95 -26.82 9.40
C SER A 2 13.13 -25.90 8.49
N VAL A 3 11.83 -26.14 8.35
CA VAL A 3 10.94 -25.34 7.48
C VAL A 3 11.00 -23.85 7.84
N ILE A 4 11.01 -23.50 9.12
CA ILE A 4 11.17 -22.11 9.58
C ILE A 4 12.49 -21.48 9.10
N LYS A 5 13.59 -22.23 9.11
CA LYS A 5 14.87 -21.74 8.58
C LYS A 5 14.78 -21.52 7.06
N MET A 6 14.09 -22.42 6.34
CA MET A 6 13.86 -22.28 4.90
C MET A 6 13.04 -21.04 4.58
N ILE A 7 11.91 -20.83 5.27
CA ILE A 7 11.06 -19.64 5.13
C ILE A 7 11.94 -18.40 5.29
N ASN A 8 12.63 -18.30 6.42
CA ASN A 8 13.50 -17.16 6.70
C ASN A 8 14.57 -16.94 5.64
N SER A 9 15.29 -17.96 5.20
CA SER A 9 16.34 -17.78 4.18
C SER A 9 15.78 -17.42 2.80
N HIS A 10 14.59 -17.90 2.45
CA HIS A 10 14.05 -17.83 1.09
C HIS A 10 13.27 -16.53 0.86
N VAL A 11 12.43 -16.11 1.82
CA VAL A 11 11.55 -14.94 1.63
C VAL A 11 12.14 -13.63 2.13
N SER A 12 13.15 -13.66 3.01
CA SER A 12 13.65 -12.43 3.67
C SER A 12 14.12 -11.36 2.68
N GLY A 13 14.79 -11.75 1.59
CA GLY A 13 15.27 -10.78 0.58
C GLY A 13 14.13 -10.07 -0.14
N ALA A 14 13.14 -10.83 -0.61
CA ALA A 14 11.96 -10.29 -1.27
C ALA A 14 11.09 -9.46 -0.30
N PHE A 15 10.94 -9.92 0.93
CA PHE A 15 10.12 -9.18 1.90
C PHE A 15 10.82 -7.90 2.38
N ALA A 16 12.15 -7.91 2.48
CA ALA A 16 12.93 -6.71 2.75
C ALA A 16 12.80 -5.64 1.66
N SER A 17 12.76 -6.02 0.37
CA SER A 17 12.53 -5.05 -0.71
C SER A 17 11.15 -4.40 -0.65
N LEU A 18 10.16 -5.12 -0.10
CA LEU A 18 8.81 -4.61 0.18
C LEU A 18 8.69 -3.83 1.50
N GLY A 19 9.80 -3.67 2.23
CA GLY A 19 9.87 -2.91 3.49
C GLY A 19 9.51 -3.70 4.74
N PHE A 20 9.40 -5.03 4.65
CA PHE A 20 9.19 -5.90 5.80
C PHE A 20 10.53 -6.33 6.41
N HIS A 21 10.58 -6.46 7.73
CA HIS A 21 11.70 -7.02 8.46
C HIS A 21 11.24 -8.19 9.33
N HIS A 22 12.11 -9.18 9.50
CA HIS A 22 11.78 -10.34 10.31
C HIS A 22 11.68 -9.96 11.80
N GLU A 23 10.53 -10.27 12.41
CA GLU A 23 10.27 -10.03 13.83
C GLU A 23 10.35 -11.34 14.60
N LYS A 24 11.25 -11.40 15.59
CA LYS A 24 11.38 -12.56 16.48
C LYS A 24 10.40 -12.40 17.65
N ILE A 25 9.40 -13.28 17.72
CA ILE A 25 8.52 -13.38 18.89
C ILE A 25 9.15 -14.33 19.91
N PRO A 26 9.51 -13.88 21.12
CA PRO A 26 10.04 -14.75 22.16
C PRO A 26 9.08 -15.90 22.49
N GLY A 27 9.59 -17.13 22.51
CA GLY A 27 8.82 -18.31 22.94
C GLY A 27 7.85 -18.91 21.92
N LYS A 28 7.77 -18.37 20.69
CA LYS A 28 7.00 -18.98 19.60
C LYS A 28 7.89 -19.38 18.42
N PRO A 29 7.68 -20.56 17.80
CA PRO A 29 8.34 -20.95 16.56
C PRO A 29 7.66 -20.28 15.35
N THR A 30 7.43 -18.97 15.41
CA THR A 30 6.80 -18.22 14.32
C THR A 30 7.84 -17.55 13.45
N CYS A 31 7.58 -17.57 12.15
CA CYS A 31 8.26 -16.72 11.18
C CYS A 31 7.30 -15.58 10.85
N MET A 32 7.57 -14.40 11.42
CA MET A 32 6.74 -13.22 11.25
C MET A 32 7.58 -12.11 10.63
N PHE A 33 6.97 -11.39 9.70
CA PHE A 33 7.56 -10.24 9.05
C PHE A 33 6.69 -9.04 9.29
N LEU A 34 7.31 -8.00 9.84
CA LEU A 34 6.67 -6.75 10.20
C LEU A 34 7.08 -5.66 9.21
N ARG A 35 6.11 -4.91 8.72
CA ARG A 35 6.34 -3.66 8.02
C ARG A 35 5.71 -2.54 8.82
N GLU A 36 6.57 -1.71 9.40
CA GLU A 36 6.17 -0.46 10.01
C GLU A 36 6.09 0.62 8.94
N LEU A 37 4.89 1.15 8.78
CA LEU A 37 4.67 2.38 8.04
C LEU A 37 4.42 3.44 9.08
N ASN A 38 5.34 4.40 9.24
CA ASN A 38 5.17 5.47 10.22
C ASN A 38 3.76 6.08 10.06
N GLY A 39 3.08 6.32 11.19
CA GLY A 39 1.71 6.81 11.29
C GLY A 39 0.61 5.83 10.85
N PHE A 40 0.95 4.59 10.51
CA PHE A 40 -0.02 3.51 10.33
C PHE A 40 0.18 2.42 11.35
N LYS A 41 -0.91 1.71 11.62
CA LYS A 41 -0.80 0.51 12.41
C LYS A 41 0.05 -0.51 11.62
N PRO A 42 0.90 -1.28 12.31
CA PRO A 42 1.83 -2.20 11.68
C PRO A 42 1.13 -3.24 10.80
N GLN A 43 1.84 -3.66 9.76
CA GLN A 43 1.42 -4.71 8.82
C GLN A 43 2.25 -5.97 9.08
N TYR A 44 1.61 -7.12 9.15
CA TYR A 44 2.28 -8.38 9.45
C TYR A 44 2.02 -9.44 8.39
N ILE A 45 3.06 -10.21 8.08
CA ILE A 45 2.97 -11.48 7.37
C ILE A 45 3.42 -12.56 8.34
N GLU A 46 2.58 -13.54 8.62
CA GLU A 46 2.87 -14.64 9.51
C GLU A 46 2.84 -15.96 8.75
N PHE A 47 3.88 -16.77 8.94
CA PHE A 47 3.88 -18.17 8.55
C PHE A 47 3.58 -19.04 9.75
N GLU A 48 2.56 -19.85 9.62
CA GLU A 48 2.15 -20.85 10.59
C GLU A 48 2.42 -22.24 10.02
N GLN A 49 3.08 -23.10 10.81
CA GLN A 49 3.24 -24.50 10.47
C GLN A 49 2.17 -25.31 11.19
N SER A 50 1.54 -26.26 10.49
CA SER A 50 0.45 -27.05 11.09
C SER A 50 0.96 -27.99 12.18
N ASP A 51 0.27 -27.98 13.32
CA ASP A 51 0.45 -28.97 14.40
C ASP A 51 -0.42 -30.23 14.17
N TRP A 52 -1.41 -30.15 13.29
CA TRP A 52 -2.45 -31.19 13.09
C TRP A 52 -2.26 -32.00 11.81
N THR A 53 -1.78 -31.36 10.74
CA THR A 53 -1.45 -32.02 9.48
C THR A 53 0.06 -32.20 9.40
N LYS A 54 0.53 -33.42 9.09
CA LYS A 54 1.94 -33.62 8.82
C LYS A 54 2.28 -32.82 7.57
N ASN A 55 3.17 -31.85 7.73
CA ASN A 55 3.75 -31.04 6.66
C ASN A 55 2.78 -30.09 5.93
N ALA A 56 2.28 -29.08 6.62
CA ALA A 56 1.61 -27.96 5.96
C ALA A 56 2.03 -26.60 6.52
N ILE A 57 1.97 -25.57 5.67
CA ILE A 57 2.25 -24.17 6.00
C ILE A 57 1.02 -23.34 5.63
N ARG A 58 0.63 -22.40 6.47
CA ARG A 58 -0.34 -21.36 6.15
C ARG A 58 0.34 -19.99 6.23
N VAL A 59 -0.09 -19.07 5.38
CA VAL A 59 0.38 -17.68 5.39
C VAL A 59 -0.79 -16.75 5.65
N ASN A 60 -0.68 -15.96 6.71
CA ASN A 60 -1.66 -14.98 7.13
C ASN A 60 -1.11 -13.57 6.99
N TYR A 61 -1.97 -12.64 6.61
CA TYR A 61 -1.68 -11.21 6.47
C TYR A 61 -2.56 -10.44 7.44
N TYR A 62 -1.96 -9.54 8.22
CA TYR A 62 -2.65 -8.79 9.25
C TYR A 62 -2.40 -7.29 9.12
N THR A 63 -3.48 -6.52 9.21
CA THR A 63 -3.44 -5.16 9.74
C THR A 63 -4.04 -5.18 11.14
N ALA A 64 -3.98 -4.07 11.87
CA ALA A 64 -4.45 -4.06 13.25
C ALA A 64 -5.96 -4.23 13.46
N GLY A 65 -6.78 -4.24 12.41
CA GLY A 65 -8.21 -4.53 12.51
C GLY A 65 -8.73 -5.57 11.54
N LYS A 66 -7.88 -6.09 10.63
CA LYS A 66 -8.29 -7.07 9.62
C LYS A 66 -7.22 -8.13 9.41
N SER A 67 -7.68 -9.33 9.07
CA SER A 67 -6.83 -10.42 8.65
C SER A 67 -7.36 -11.08 7.39
N THR A 68 -6.45 -11.66 6.62
CA THR A 68 -6.75 -12.54 5.49
C THR A 68 -5.67 -13.60 5.38
N CYS A 69 -5.92 -14.69 4.66
CA CYS A 69 -4.87 -15.65 4.31
C CYS A 69 -4.44 -15.48 2.84
N GLY A 70 -3.26 -16.00 2.51
CA GLY A 70 -2.70 -15.89 1.15
C GLY A 70 -3.60 -16.50 0.07
N ARG A 71 -4.19 -17.66 0.32
CA ARG A 71 -5.12 -18.31 -0.62
C ARG A 71 -6.40 -17.49 -0.83
N SER A 72 -6.94 -16.87 0.22
CA SER A 72 -8.11 -15.98 0.09
C SER A 72 -7.82 -14.74 -0.76
N LEU A 73 -6.58 -14.24 -0.79
CA LEU A 73 -6.21 -13.08 -1.62
C LEU A 73 -6.32 -13.38 -3.12
N ILE A 74 -6.16 -14.64 -3.53
CA ILE A 74 -6.27 -15.11 -4.92
C ILE A 74 -7.63 -15.76 -5.22
N GLY A 75 -8.62 -15.57 -4.34
CA GLY A 75 -9.99 -16.05 -4.55
C GLY A 75 -10.22 -17.53 -4.22
N GLU A 76 -9.23 -18.22 -3.65
CA GLU A 76 -9.40 -19.59 -3.18
C GLU A 76 -10.07 -19.61 -1.81
N THR A 77 -11.22 -20.27 -1.70
CA THR A 77 -12.06 -20.28 -0.50
C THR A 77 -12.01 -21.60 0.27
N VAL A 78 -11.36 -22.63 -0.29
CA VAL A 78 -11.30 -23.99 0.28
C VAL A 78 -9.85 -24.32 0.60
N ASP A 79 -9.62 -24.70 1.86
CA ASP A 79 -8.33 -25.07 2.46
C ASP A 79 -7.23 -23.99 2.41
N GLN A 80 -6.91 -23.41 3.57
CA GLN A 80 -5.94 -22.31 3.69
C GLN A 80 -4.50 -22.81 3.84
N TRP A 81 -4.28 -24.13 3.78
CA TRP A 81 -2.99 -24.76 4.00
C TRP A 81 -2.29 -25.12 2.68
N TYR A 82 -0.99 -24.88 2.63
CA TYR A 82 -0.09 -25.41 1.61
C TYR A 82 0.56 -26.69 2.13
N ILE A 83 0.16 -27.83 1.58
CA ILE A 83 0.71 -29.15 1.94
C ILE A 83 2.02 -29.38 1.19
N PHE A 84 3.02 -29.95 1.86
CA PHE A 84 4.32 -30.27 1.27
C PHE A 84 4.81 -31.66 1.68
N GLU A 85 5.59 -32.32 0.84
CA GLU A 85 6.18 -33.63 1.15
C GLU A 85 7.70 -33.53 1.32
N ASN A 86 8.33 -32.59 0.63
CA ASN A 86 9.78 -32.46 0.56
C ASN A 86 10.25 -30.99 0.52
N GLU A 87 11.57 -30.80 0.54
CA GLU A 87 12.20 -29.47 0.53
C GLU A 87 11.88 -28.65 -0.74
N GLN A 88 11.75 -29.32 -1.89
CA GLN A 88 11.44 -28.69 -3.17
C GLN A 88 10.03 -28.11 -3.17
N ASP A 89 9.08 -28.80 -2.57
CA ASP A 89 7.69 -28.34 -2.42
C ASP A 89 7.63 -27.07 -1.58
N VAL A 90 8.37 -27.06 -0.46
CA VAL A 90 8.46 -25.87 0.40
C VAL A 90 8.99 -24.67 -0.40
N LYS A 91 10.05 -24.84 -1.19
CA LYS A 91 10.59 -23.74 -2.02
C LYS A 91 9.55 -23.21 -3.01
N ARG A 92 8.85 -24.10 -3.72
CA ARG A 92 7.77 -23.71 -4.65
C ARG A 92 6.63 -22.97 -3.96
N ILE A 93 6.23 -23.41 -2.77
CA ILE A 93 5.23 -22.72 -1.95
C ILE A 93 5.72 -21.32 -1.59
N LEU A 94 6.99 -21.17 -1.20
CA LEU A 94 7.55 -19.87 -0.81
C LEU A 94 7.69 -18.92 -2.00
N ASP A 95 8.06 -19.42 -3.18
CA ASP A 95 8.07 -18.64 -4.43
C ASP A 95 6.66 -18.12 -4.74
N HIS A 96 5.65 -18.98 -4.64
CA HIS A 96 4.27 -18.59 -4.86
C HIS A 96 3.77 -17.58 -3.80
N VAL A 97 4.16 -17.72 -2.53
CA VAL A 97 3.83 -16.76 -1.48
C VAL A 97 4.46 -15.40 -1.75
N ILE A 98 5.69 -15.34 -2.28
CA ILE A 98 6.33 -14.09 -2.69
C ILE A 98 5.48 -13.43 -3.78
N GLU A 99 5.13 -14.17 -4.83
CA GLU A 99 4.28 -13.68 -5.93
C GLU A 99 2.94 -13.14 -5.42
N VAL A 100 2.21 -13.91 -4.59
CA VAL A 100 0.93 -13.48 -4.01
C VAL A 100 1.10 -12.22 -3.15
N THR A 101 2.22 -12.11 -2.45
CA THR A 101 2.51 -10.94 -1.61
C THR A 101 2.70 -9.70 -2.48
N GLU A 102 3.55 -9.80 -3.50
CA GLU A 102 3.88 -8.71 -4.42
C GLU A 102 2.67 -8.24 -5.24
N THR A 103 1.85 -9.17 -5.72
CA THR A 103 0.74 -8.89 -6.64
C THR A 103 -0.57 -8.53 -5.92
N HIS A 104 -0.85 -9.15 -4.77
CA HIS A 104 -2.14 -9.02 -4.10
C HIS A 104 -2.05 -8.46 -2.69
N ALA A 105 -1.11 -8.94 -1.87
CA ALA A 105 -1.09 -8.57 -0.45
C ALA A 105 -0.74 -7.10 -0.23
N ILE A 106 0.19 -6.53 -1.01
CA ILE A 106 0.52 -5.10 -0.91
C ILE A 106 -0.71 -4.22 -1.15
N ALA A 107 -1.46 -4.47 -2.23
CA ALA A 107 -2.68 -3.73 -2.52
C ALA A 107 -3.75 -3.96 -1.44
N TRP A 108 -3.89 -5.19 -0.95
CA TRP A 108 -4.81 -5.50 0.15
C TRP A 108 -4.44 -4.74 1.42
N PHE A 109 -3.15 -4.71 1.79
CA PHE A 109 -2.67 -3.94 2.92
C PHE A 109 -3.09 -2.50 2.77
N GLU A 110 -2.74 -1.85 1.66
CA GLU A 110 -3.02 -0.43 1.40
C GLU A 110 -4.51 -0.07 1.44
N ASN A 111 -5.38 -0.97 0.97
CA ASN A 111 -6.83 -0.80 1.05
C ASN A 111 -7.36 -0.93 2.48
N ASN A 112 -6.67 -1.72 3.32
CA ASN A 112 -7.04 -2.05 4.70
C ASN A 112 -6.10 -1.44 5.74
N VAL A 113 -5.32 -0.43 5.33
CA VAL A 113 -4.45 0.34 6.19
C VAL A 113 -5.35 1.11 7.16
N GLU A 114 -5.29 0.69 8.43
CA GLU A 114 -5.76 1.50 9.54
C GLU A 114 -4.62 2.38 9.98
N ALA A 115 -4.87 3.68 10.04
CA ALA A 115 -3.85 4.56 10.54
C ALA A 115 -3.70 4.42 12.05
N ALA A 116 -2.46 4.58 12.52
CA ALA A 116 -2.17 4.56 13.94
C ALA A 116 -2.80 5.81 14.56
N ASP A 117 -2.94 5.84 15.88
CA ASP A 117 -3.49 6.98 16.65
C ASP A 117 -2.72 8.32 16.46
N ARG A 118 -1.81 8.40 15.48
CA ARG A 118 -1.07 9.57 14.99
C ARG A 118 -1.40 9.90 13.52
N ILE A 119 -2.67 9.93 13.11
CA ILE A 119 -3.02 10.51 11.81
C ILE A 119 -2.86 12.02 11.91
N LYS A 120 -2.01 12.62 11.08
CA LYS A 120 -2.29 14.00 10.66
C LYS A 120 -3.59 13.95 9.87
N GLU A 121 -4.67 14.46 10.42
CA GLU A 121 -5.92 14.56 9.67
C GLU A 121 -5.83 15.74 8.68
N ILE A 122 -6.31 15.54 7.46
CA ILE A 122 -6.49 16.63 6.50
C ILE A 122 -7.84 17.28 6.81
N LYS A 123 -7.81 18.40 7.51
CA LYS A 123 -9.01 19.20 7.79
C LYS A 123 -9.57 19.78 6.50
N ASN A 124 -10.91 19.84 6.42
CA ASN A 124 -11.67 20.31 5.26
C ASN A 124 -11.52 19.44 4.01
N LEU A 125 -11.20 18.15 4.17
CA LEU A 125 -11.10 17.22 3.04
C LEU A 125 -12.43 17.07 2.28
N ASP A 126 -13.57 17.20 2.97
CA ASP A 126 -14.91 17.27 2.40
C ASP A 126 -15.08 18.45 1.42
N GLN A 127 -14.26 19.49 1.56
CA GLN A 127 -14.27 20.69 0.71
C GLN A 127 -13.18 20.67 -0.36
N LEU A 128 -12.41 19.58 -0.51
CA LEU A 128 -11.28 19.48 -1.44
C LEU A 128 -11.65 19.93 -2.86
N LEU A 129 -12.83 19.50 -3.33
CA LEU A 129 -13.32 19.80 -4.68
C LEU A 129 -14.14 21.10 -4.75
N SER A 130 -14.23 21.87 -3.66
CA SER A 130 -14.92 23.16 -3.68
C SER A 130 -14.15 24.19 -4.51
N PRO A 131 -14.83 25.12 -5.19
CA PRO A 131 -14.17 26.19 -5.97
C PRO A 131 -13.16 26.99 -5.14
N LYS A 132 -13.46 27.21 -3.86
CA LYS A 132 -12.59 27.96 -2.94
C LYS A 132 -11.26 27.25 -2.70
N VAL A 133 -11.28 25.94 -2.45
CA VAL A 133 -10.04 25.16 -2.27
C VAL A 133 -9.28 25.09 -3.59
N GLN A 134 -9.97 24.82 -4.70
CA GLN A 134 -9.34 24.75 -6.02
C GLN A 134 -8.60 26.04 -6.39
N VAL A 135 -9.19 27.23 -6.16
CA VAL A 135 -8.51 28.51 -6.42
C VAL A 135 -7.23 28.64 -5.60
N LYS A 136 -7.26 28.28 -4.31
CA LYS A 136 -6.05 28.31 -3.46
C LYS A 136 -5.01 27.29 -3.93
N THR A 137 -5.45 26.10 -4.32
CA THR A 137 -4.57 25.06 -4.85
C THR A 137 -3.93 25.49 -6.17
N MET A 138 -4.65 26.17 -7.06
CA MET A 138 -4.08 26.70 -8.30
C MET A 138 -2.99 27.76 -8.04
N ASN A 139 -3.20 28.63 -7.06
CA ASN A 139 -2.14 29.55 -6.62
C ASN A 139 -0.92 28.79 -6.07
N TYR A 140 -1.14 27.74 -5.28
CA TYR A 140 -0.08 26.89 -4.75
C TYR A 140 0.69 26.16 -5.87
N ILE A 141 -0.01 25.63 -6.88
CA ILE A 141 0.58 25.01 -8.08
C ILE A 141 1.49 25.99 -8.80
N GLN A 142 1.01 27.21 -9.05
CA GLN A 142 1.79 28.25 -9.74
C GLN A 142 3.02 28.67 -8.93
N GLN A 143 2.87 28.88 -7.62
CA GLN A 143 3.98 29.29 -6.75
C GLN A 143 5.12 28.26 -6.71
N ASN A 144 4.78 26.98 -6.87
CA ASN A 144 5.74 25.88 -6.78
C ASN A 144 6.10 25.26 -8.15
N ASN A 145 5.68 25.89 -9.26
CA ASN A 145 5.92 25.40 -10.63
C ASN A 145 5.51 23.93 -10.85
N ILE A 146 4.37 23.53 -10.30
CA ILE A 146 3.83 22.17 -10.47
C ILE A 146 3.09 22.09 -11.80
N ASP A 147 3.40 21.09 -12.62
CA ASP A 147 2.69 20.78 -13.86
C ASP A 147 1.84 19.51 -13.69
N LEU A 148 0.52 19.68 -13.68
CA LEU A 148 -0.43 18.59 -13.48
C LEU A 148 -0.44 17.55 -14.62
N ASN A 149 0.27 17.79 -15.72
CA ASN A 149 0.35 16.90 -16.89
C ASN A 149 1.72 16.23 -17.00
N ARG A 150 2.52 16.24 -15.93
CA ARG A 150 3.83 15.58 -15.90
C ARG A 150 4.04 14.81 -14.61
N SER A 151 4.43 13.55 -14.73
CA SER A 151 4.63 12.65 -13.59
C SER A 151 5.83 13.04 -12.73
N ASP A 152 6.87 13.66 -13.30
CA ASP A 152 8.07 14.07 -12.58
C ASP A 152 7.79 15.18 -11.55
N THR A 153 6.65 15.86 -11.65
CA THR A 153 6.24 16.88 -10.68
C THR A 153 5.77 16.28 -9.35
N ILE A 154 5.51 14.98 -9.28
CA ILE A 154 5.24 14.27 -8.02
C ILE A 154 6.44 14.38 -7.08
N GLN A 155 7.67 14.41 -7.59
CA GLN A 155 8.85 14.61 -6.76
C GLN A 155 8.86 15.99 -6.10
N ILE A 156 8.39 17.03 -6.80
CA ILE A 156 8.24 18.38 -6.22
C ILE A 156 7.25 18.31 -5.05
N LEU A 157 6.16 17.54 -5.20
CA LEU A 157 5.18 17.35 -4.15
C LEU A 157 5.76 16.70 -2.90
N GLU A 158 6.57 15.65 -3.08
CA GLU A 158 7.29 15.00 -1.98
C GLU A 158 8.21 15.97 -1.25
N GLU A 159 8.99 16.76 -2.00
CA GLU A 159 9.92 17.74 -1.44
C GLU A 159 9.19 18.82 -0.61
N LEU A 160 8.04 19.29 -1.10
CA LEU A 160 7.18 20.22 -0.37
C LEU A 160 6.63 19.61 0.92
N LEU A 161 6.13 18.38 0.86
CA LEU A 161 5.57 17.66 2.02
C LEU A 161 6.63 17.32 3.07
N ILE A 162 7.86 17.03 2.65
CA ILE A 162 9.01 16.84 3.56
C ILE A 162 9.35 18.17 4.24
N LYS A 163 9.39 19.26 3.48
CA LYS A 163 9.74 20.60 4.00
C LYS A 163 8.68 21.14 4.95
N GLN A 164 7.41 20.98 4.61
CA GLN A 164 6.27 21.51 5.35
C GLN A 164 5.06 20.61 5.16
N SER A 165 4.51 20.12 6.27
CA SER A 165 3.33 19.25 6.27
C SER A 165 2.24 19.78 7.18
N ASP A 166 1.94 21.08 7.02
CA ASP A 166 0.76 21.70 7.60
C ASP A 166 -0.52 21.33 6.82
N ASN A 167 -1.67 21.68 7.37
CA ASN A 167 -2.95 21.26 6.82
C ASN A 167 -3.18 21.73 5.38
N ASP A 168 -2.80 22.97 5.07
CA ASP A 168 -2.97 23.54 3.74
C ASP A 168 -2.11 22.78 2.72
N THR A 169 -0.85 22.51 3.06
CA THR A 169 0.04 21.71 2.22
C THR A 169 -0.51 20.31 2.00
N LEU A 170 -1.03 19.65 3.04
CA LEU A 170 -1.66 18.33 2.92
C LEU A 170 -2.89 18.36 2.00
N LEU A 171 -3.77 19.34 2.19
CA LEU A 171 -5.02 19.48 1.43
C LEU A 171 -4.73 19.76 -0.04
N TYR A 172 -3.84 20.71 -0.34
CA TYR A 172 -3.48 21.05 -1.72
C TYR A 172 -2.74 19.90 -2.40
N SER A 173 -1.84 19.22 -1.67
CA SER A 173 -1.14 18.06 -2.22
C SER A 173 -2.05 16.90 -2.54
N THR A 174 -3.10 16.71 -1.75
CA THR A 174 -4.14 15.70 -1.99
C THR A 174 -4.88 15.98 -3.30
N PHE A 175 -5.27 17.23 -3.54
CA PHE A 175 -5.90 17.63 -4.79
C PHE A 175 -4.94 17.46 -5.97
N ILE A 176 -3.70 17.95 -5.84
CA ILE A 176 -2.67 17.90 -6.89
C ILE A 176 -2.40 16.45 -7.32
N LEU A 177 -2.18 15.54 -6.36
CA LEU A 177 -1.93 14.13 -6.69
C LEU A 177 -3.11 13.50 -7.44
N GLY A 178 -4.34 13.78 -7.00
CA GLY A 178 -5.53 13.28 -7.69
C GLY A 178 -5.70 13.86 -9.09
N GLU A 179 -5.39 15.16 -9.29
CA GLU A 179 -5.40 15.77 -10.62
C GLU A 179 -4.32 15.20 -11.54
N ILE A 180 -3.10 14.98 -11.05
CA ILE A 180 -2.02 14.35 -11.83
C ILE A 180 -2.46 12.97 -12.32
N VAL A 181 -3.03 12.17 -11.42
CA VAL A 181 -3.53 10.82 -11.73
C VAL A 181 -4.66 10.87 -12.74
N LYS A 182 -5.66 11.74 -12.52
CA LYS A 182 -6.77 11.95 -13.44
C LYS A 182 -6.28 12.34 -14.84
N ASN A 183 -5.33 13.27 -14.94
CA ASN A 183 -4.86 13.81 -16.21
C ASN A 183 -3.96 12.82 -16.96
N LEU A 184 -3.11 12.08 -16.26
CA LEU A 184 -2.10 11.20 -16.89
C LEU A 184 -2.57 9.79 -17.12
N LEU A 185 -3.41 9.26 -16.22
CA LEU A 185 -3.86 7.85 -16.27
C LEU A 185 -5.29 7.73 -16.78
N GLY A 186 -5.99 8.85 -16.99
CA GLY A 186 -7.44 8.84 -17.15
C GLY A 186 -8.13 8.52 -15.84
N GLY A 187 -9.33 9.06 -15.63
CA GLY A 187 -10.12 8.84 -14.43
C GLY A 187 -11.07 10.00 -14.16
N ALA A 188 -11.85 9.88 -13.09
CA ALA A 188 -12.77 10.93 -12.67
C ALA A 188 -12.79 11.06 -11.14
N TRP A 189 -12.96 12.30 -10.68
CA TRP A 189 -13.26 12.53 -9.27
C TRP A 189 -14.66 12.02 -8.95
N GLU A 190 -14.76 11.26 -7.86
CA GLU A 190 -16.00 10.88 -7.21
C GLU A 190 -15.91 11.26 -5.73
N VAL A 191 -17.06 11.48 -5.10
CA VAL A 191 -17.14 11.64 -3.64
C VAL A 191 -17.82 10.41 -3.07
N THR A 192 -17.16 9.75 -2.11
CA THR A 192 -17.74 8.58 -1.43
C THR A 192 -18.99 8.98 -0.65
N LYS A 193 -19.77 7.98 -0.21
CA LYS A 193 -20.92 8.21 0.69
C LYS A 193 -20.56 8.94 1.98
N ASP A 194 -19.31 8.83 2.41
CA ASP A 194 -18.79 9.46 3.63
C ASP A 194 -18.21 10.86 3.36
N GLY A 195 -18.38 11.41 2.16
CA GLY A 195 -17.91 12.75 1.80
C GLY A 195 -16.42 12.83 1.44
N VAL A 196 -15.74 11.70 1.22
CA VAL A 196 -14.31 11.66 0.92
C VAL A 196 -14.09 11.68 -0.60
N PRO A 197 -13.35 12.66 -1.15
CA PRO A 197 -12.98 12.69 -2.56
C PRO A 197 -12.00 11.58 -2.93
N ILE A 198 -12.27 10.91 -4.05
CA ILE A 198 -11.49 9.80 -4.59
C ILE A 198 -11.37 9.93 -6.11
N VAL A 199 -10.35 9.31 -6.72
CA VAL A 199 -10.24 9.20 -8.18
C VAL A 199 -10.58 7.77 -8.59
N ARG A 200 -11.59 7.60 -9.45
CA ARG A 200 -12.06 6.31 -9.97
C ARG A 200 -11.81 6.16 -11.46
N ASP A 201 -12.05 4.95 -11.94
CA ASP A 201 -12.00 4.57 -13.35
C ASP A 201 -10.64 4.88 -13.97
N ILE A 202 -9.60 4.70 -13.16
CA ILE A 202 -8.22 4.94 -13.57
C ILE A 202 -7.91 4.00 -14.72
N GLY A 203 -7.44 4.56 -15.84
CA GLY A 203 -7.08 3.77 -16.99
C GLY A 203 -8.21 3.33 -17.91
N GLY A 204 -9.45 3.80 -17.68
CA GLY A 204 -10.57 3.53 -18.57
C GLY A 204 -11.04 2.06 -18.63
N THR A 205 -10.57 1.21 -17.72
CA THR A 205 -11.04 -0.18 -17.60
C THR A 205 -12.04 -0.33 -16.46
N SER A 206 -13.04 -1.19 -16.62
CA SER A 206 -14.07 -1.46 -15.61
C SER A 206 -13.57 -2.29 -14.41
N ILE A 207 -12.27 -2.64 -14.39
CA ILE A 207 -11.61 -3.16 -13.20
C ILE A 207 -11.41 -1.94 -12.31
N ALA A 208 -12.17 -1.87 -11.22
CA ALA A 208 -12.30 -0.72 -10.33
C ALA A 208 -10.96 -0.29 -9.70
N GLN A 209 -10.10 0.35 -10.48
CA GLN A 209 -8.91 1.03 -9.98
C GLN A 209 -9.35 2.34 -9.36
N LEU A 210 -9.07 2.44 -8.07
CA LEU A 210 -9.42 3.56 -7.21
C LEU A 210 -8.13 4.09 -6.61
N LEU A 211 -7.94 5.41 -6.69
CA LEU A 211 -7.01 6.11 -5.84
C LEU A 211 -7.76 6.87 -4.75
N ARG A 212 -7.22 6.78 -3.54
CA ARG A 212 -7.53 7.62 -2.39
C ARG A 212 -6.35 8.57 -2.16
N PRO A 213 -6.32 9.76 -2.81
CA PRO A 213 -5.14 10.62 -2.78
C PRO A 213 -4.78 11.04 -1.35
N GLU A 214 -5.79 11.23 -0.49
CA GLU A 214 -5.61 11.58 0.91
C GLU A 214 -4.80 10.51 1.64
N ARG A 215 -5.09 9.23 1.38
CA ARG A 215 -4.36 8.13 2.00
C ARG A 215 -2.92 8.08 1.50
N SER A 216 -2.67 8.34 0.22
CA SER A 216 -1.31 8.40 -0.31
C SER A 216 -0.51 9.55 0.31
N ILE A 217 -1.09 10.75 0.41
CA ILE A 217 -0.41 11.91 1.02
C ILE A 217 -0.13 11.66 2.50
N LEU A 218 -1.12 11.19 3.26
CA LEU A 218 -0.92 10.86 4.67
C LEU A 218 0.07 9.72 4.84
N SER A 219 0.06 8.75 3.92
CA SER A 219 1.02 7.66 3.92
C SER A 219 2.45 8.13 3.73
N PHE A 220 2.65 9.06 2.81
CA PHE A 220 3.93 9.68 2.59
C PHE A 220 4.36 10.52 3.79
N VAL A 221 3.52 11.45 4.26
CA VAL A 221 3.90 12.41 5.31
C VAL A 221 4.18 11.74 6.64
N ASN A 222 3.45 10.68 6.95
CA ASN A 222 3.71 9.96 8.16
C ASN A 222 5.05 9.19 8.06
N ASN A 223 5.41 8.63 6.88
CA ASN A 223 6.68 7.92 6.62
C ASN A 223 7.45 8.50 5.43
N PRO A 224 8.03 9.71 5.55
CA PRO A 224 8.60 10.40 4.41
C PRO A 224 9.84 9.66 3.89
N ARG A 225 9.72 9.10 2.69
CA ARG A 225 10.81 8.47 1.94
C ARG A 225 10.83 9.06 0.55
N LYS A 226 11.95 9.71 0.20
CA LYS A 226 12.11 10.30 -1.14
C LYS A 226 11.87 9.24 -2.22
N GLY A 227 11.07 9.55 -3.22
CA GLY A 227 10.68 8.67 -4.32
C GLY A 227 9.50 7.75 -4.01
N TRP A 228 8.91 7.77 -2.82
CA TRP A 228 7.81 6.86 -2.46
C TRP A 228 6.51 7.12 -3.24
N LEU A 229 6.05 8.37 -3.33
CA LEU A 229 4.90 8.76 -4.14
C LEU A 229 5.21 8.55 -5.63
N THR A 230 6.44 8.89 -6.05
CA THR A 230 6.88 8.72 -7.44
C THR A 230 6.86 7.26 -7.87
N SER A 231 7.52 6.36 -7.14
CA SER A 231 7.53 4.92 -7.44
C SER A 231 6.14 4.33 -7.40
N ARG A 232 5.27 4.79 -6.50
CA ARG A 232 3.88 4.32 -6.44
C ARG A 232 3.07 4.77 -7.66
N PHE A 233 3.28 5.99 -8.12
CA PHE A 233 2.68 6.47 -9.36
C PHE A 233 3.18 5.68 -10.59
N GLU A 234 4.48 5.39 -10.65
CA GLU A 234 5.07 4.56 -11.70
C GLU A 234 4.51 3.14 -11.72
N LEU A 235 4.20 2.55 -10.56
CA LEU A 235 3.49 1.26 -10.49
C LEU A 235 2.12 1.34 -11.16
N TYR A 236 1.34 2.41 -10.91
CA TYR A 236 0.06 2.60 -11.61
C TYR A 236 0.26 2.76 -13.12
N LEU A 237 1.25 3.52 -13.57
CA LEU A 237 1.58 3.64 -14.99
C LEU A 237 1.90 2.27 -15.62
N ASN A 238 2.72 1.45 -14.96
CA ASN A 238 3.13 0.16 -15.48
C ASN A 238 1.97 -0.84 -15.55
N LEU A 239 1.08 -0.83 -14.56
CA LEU A 239 -0.13 -1.65 -14.56
C LEU A 239 -1.10 -1.28 -15.69
N MET A 240 -1.01 -0.07 -16.23
CA MET A 240 -1.88 0.43 -17.29
C MET A 240 -1.35 0.20 -18.71
N ASN A 241 -0.04 -0.07 -18.86
CA ASN A 241 0.60 -0.33 -20.15
C ASN A 241 0.61 -1.82 -20.55
N HIS A 242 -0.10 -2.67 -19.80
CA HIS A 242 -0.27 -4.10 -20.03
C HIS A 242 -1.75 -4.45 -20.17
#